data_AF-A0A3D0QDM7-F1
#
_entry.id   AF-A0A3D0QDM7-F1
#
_cell.length_a   1.000
_cell.length_b   1.000
_cell.length_c   1.000
_cell.angle_alpha   90.00
_cell.angle_beta   90.00
_cell.angle_gamma   90.00
#
_symmetry.space_group_name_H-M   'P 1'
#
loop_
_entity.id
_entity.type
_entity.pdbx_description
1 polymer ?
#
loop_
_entity_poly.entity_id
_entity_poly.type
_entity_poly.pdbx_seq_one_letter_code
_entity_poly.pdbx_strand_id
1 'polypeptide(L)'
;AAAVQISDPKPYRNSYSRLSIIPILRVDNYNPRNKGIDILRPGFYFTSSDMLNRLSLFGGAVMNRQFERDLFGILEYRDAIPLLYQAGLAPILSLEIYNISRKTDVSFPVFTDKEYNITTDVVYNLLEFDVNLRHKIFNEQTELKVGYSLSRYNADIGSFLVPTVGVSQGFRNLYLIGNTLTAQLTHDGIAPAADREINPVGRTIALRYGFEFHKFNPEGEFTVESGVLVPHYTHPTFHRLELLWNEHLALPFDKHTLSLNIRRASTLGKHVDEFFDFYGGGFVGMRGYPFYALGGNDIAVIGAAYRFPIWTTLNFRFLQFYFTKLYGSVFTDIGDSWTGKPTAVGKWKHDAGFELRLEAFSFYQYPMRLFFSGAYGLDRFSRTFHDVEVMYGKEWRFYLGVLFDFELNPIGQALRSSALRMR
;
A
#
# COMPACT_ATOMS: atom_id res chain seq x y z
N ALA A 1 -25.18 64.74 7.51
CA ALA A 1 -25.08 63.28 7.42
C ALA A 1 -24.04 62.95 6.37
N ALA A 2 -22.90 62.38 6.75
CA ALA A 2 -21.87 61.97 5.78
C ALA A 2 -22.31 60.63 5.16
N ALA A 3 -22.50 60.60 3.85
CA ALA A 3 -22.81 59.39 3.11
C ALA A 3 -21.59 58.47 3.14
N VAL A 4 -21.75 57.29 3.73
CA VAL A 4 -20.74 56.23 3.69
C VAL A 4 -20.67 55.74 2.25
N GLN A 5 -19.54 56.00 1.60
CA GLN A 5 -19.26 55.55 0.24
C GLN A 5 -18.99 54.04 0.30
N ILE A 6 -19.98 53.24 -0.08
CA ILE A 6 -19.82 51.78 -0.21
C ILE A 6 -18.95 51.56 -1.43
N SER A 7 -17.72 51.09 -1.23
CA SER A 7 -16.80 50.77 -2.32
C SER A 7 -17.36 49.65 -3.20
N ASP A 8 -17.20 49.76 -4.51
CA ASP A 8 -17.61 48.71 -5.45
C ASP A 8 -17.03 47.34 -5.05
N PRO A 9 -17.84 46.27 -5.08
CA PRO A 9 -17.39 44.94 -4.70
C PRO A 9 -16.29 44.46 -5.66
N LYS A 10 -15.08 44.27 -5.13
CA LYS A 10 -13.98 43.66 -5.89
C LYS A 10 -14.18 42.14 -5.90
N PRO A 11 -13.98 41.46 -7.06
CA PRO A 11 -14.02 40.01 -7.10
C PRO A 11 -12.93 39.42 -6.20
N TYR A 12 -13.29 38.44 -5.39
CA TYR A 12 -12.35 37.71 -4.53
C TYR A 12 -11.25 37.08 -5.38
N ARG A 13 -9.99 37.21 -4.95
CA ARG A 13 -8.83 36.56 -5.57
C ARG A 13 -8.34 35.42 -4.68
N ASN A 14 -8.02 34.28 -5.28
CA ASN A 14 -7.43 33.17 -4.55
C ASN A 14 -6.05 33.59 -4.02
N SER A 15 -5.84 33.37 -2.73
CA SER A 15 -4.56 33.54 -2.05
C SER A 15 -3.99 32.16 -1.73
N TYR A 16 -2.72 31.95 -2.06
CA TYR A 16 -2.02 30.69 -1.84
C TYR A 16 -1.03 30.81 -0.70
N SER A 17 -0.88 29.75 0.08
CA SER A 17 0.25 29.60 1.00
C SER A 17 1.55 29.61 0.20
N ARG A 18 2.64 30.01 0.86
CA ARG A 18 3.98 29.79 0.30
C ARG A 18 4.27 28.29 0.26
N LEU A 19 5.06 27.86 -0.72
CA LEU A 19 5.55 26.49 -0.79
C LEU A 19 6.39 26.18 0.46
N SER A 20 5.91 25.26 1.29
CA SER A 20 6.62 24.78 2.48
C SER A 20 7.43 23.55 2.11
N ILE A 21 8.72 23.52 2.47
CA ILE A 21 9.63 22.41 2.21
C ILE A 21 10.08 21.83 3.55
N ILE A 22 9.87 20.53 3.74
CA ILE A 22 10.17 19.82 4.98
C ILE A 22 11.26 18.80 4.66
N PRO A 23 12.50 18.96 5.17
CA PRO A 23 13.57 18.00 4.93
C PRO A 23 13.25 16.68 5.65
N ILE A 24 13.59 15.57 5.00
CA ILE A 24 13.41 14.23 5.55
C ILE A 24 14.64 13.37 5.32
N LEU A 25 14.85 12.41 6.22
CA LEU A 25 15.84 11.37 6.07
C LEU A 25 15.14 10.02 6.27
N ARG A 26 15.05 9.23 5.20
CA ARG A 26 14.47 7.89 5.24
C ARG A 26 15.59 6.85 5.39
N VAL A 27 15.32 5.81 6.17
CA VAL A 27 16.18 4.62 6.29
C VAL A 27 15.47 3.49 5.54
N ASP A 28 16.10 2.98 4.50
CA ASP A 28 15.52 1.98 3.61
C ASP A 28 16.45 0.78 3.44
N ASN A 29 16.01 -0.38 3.96
CA ASN A 29 16.72 -1.66 3.88
C ASN A 29 16.00 -2.67 2.97
N TYR A 30 15.20 -2.23 2.00
CA TYR A 30 14.55 -3.13 1.04
C TYR A 30 15.54 -3.81 0.10
N ASN A 31 16.69 -3.17 -0.15
CA ASN A 31 17.76 -3.73 -0.95
C ASN A 31 18.85 -4.30 -0.02
N PRO A 32 19.02 -5.63 0.09
CA PRO A 32 20.00 -6.26 0.98
C PRO A 32 21.45 -5.85 0.68
N ARG A 33 21.71 -5.22 -0.48
CA ARG A 33 23.02 -4.73 -0.86
C ARG A 33 23.31 -3.30 -0.42
N ASN A 34 22.31 -2.52 -0.03
CA ASN A 34 22.54 -1.20 0.52
C ASN A 34 23.28 -1.37 1.85
N LYS A 35 24.56 -0.94 1.90
CA LYS A 35 25.42 -1.05 3.08
C LYS A 35 25.78 0.32 3.61
N GLY A 36 25.74 0.47 4.93
CA GLY A 36 26.11 1.71 5.60
C GLY A 36 25.24 2.89 5.15
N ILE A 37 25.87 3.88 4.51
CA ILE A 37 25.20 5.13 4.11
C ILE A 37 24.20 4.96 2.95
N ASP A 38 24.27 3.85 2.21
CA ASP A 38 23.41 3.58 1.05
C ASP A 38 21.95 3.31 1.42
N ILE A 39 21.74 2.94 2.69
CA ILE A 39 20.44 2.72 3.33
C ILE A 39 19.75 4.08 3.58
N LEU A 40 20.53 5.16 3.67
CA LEU A 40 19.99 6.50 3.91
C LEU A 40 19.53 7.14 2.61
N ARG A 41 18.27 7.60 2.61
CA ARG A 41 17.65 8.33 1.51
C ARG A 41 17.27 9.73 1.99
N PRO A 42 18.15 10.72 1.88
CA PRO A 42 17.78 12.12 2.12
C PRO A 42 16.75 12.60 1.09
N GLY A 43 15.94 13.57 1.48
CA GLY A 43 14.97 14.17 0.59
C GLY A 43 14.15 15.24 1.27
N PHE A 44 13.00 15.56 0.68
CA PHE A 44 12.08 16.54 1.22
C PHE A 44 10.63 16.20 0.84
N TYR A 45 9.71 16.66 1.69
CA TYR A 45 8.32 16.86 1.33
C TYR A 45 8.09 18.33 0.98
N PHE A 46 7.15 18.58 0.08
CA PHE A 46 6.68 19.92 -0.21
C PHE A 46 5.16 19.99 -0.16
N THR A 47 4.63 21.12 0.30
CA THR A 47 3.19 21.34 0.38
C THR A 47 2.84 22.80 0.10
N SER A 48 1.71 23.01 -0.55
CA SER A 48 1.09 24.33 -0.74
C SER A 48 -0.42 24.15 -0.89
N SER A 49 -1.21 25.03 -0.27
CA SER A 49 -2.66 25.07 -0.47
C SER A 49 -3.14 26.51 -0.61
N ASP A 50 -4.28 26.71 -1.26
CA ASP A 50 -5.01 27.96 -1.12
C ASP A 50 -5.58 28.10 0.30
N MET A 51 -5.92 29.34 0.69
CA MET A 51 -6.44 29.64 2.04
C MET A 51 -7.79 28.95 2.33
N LEU A 52 -8.56 28.58 1.31
CA LEU A 52 -9.82 27.86 1.46
C LEU A 52 -9.69 26.35 1.26
N ASN A 53 -8.47 25.85 1.03
CA ASN A 53 -8.16 24.45 0.75
C ASN A 53 -8.98 23.86 -0.42
N ARG A 54 -9.36 24.70 -1.40
CA ARG A 54 -9.97 24.29 -2.67
C ARG A 54 -8.97 23.64 -3.60
N LEU A 55 -7.71 24.04 -3.55
CA LEU A 55 -6.62 23.47 -4.33
C LEU A 55 -5.43 23.22 -3.41
N SER A 56 -5.01 21.97 -3.30
CA SER A 56 -3.84 21.57 -2.51
C SER A 56 -2.85 20.79 -3.36
N LEU A 57 -1.58 21.08 -3.17
CA LEU A 57 -0.44 20.40 -3.76
C LEU A 57 0.39 19.80 -2.63
N PHE A 58 0.65 18.50 -2.71
CA PHE A 58 1.52 17.78 -1.79
C PHE A 58 2.41 16.84 -2.57
N GLY A 59 3.69 16.75 -2.21
CA GLY A 59 4.60 15.83 -2.88
C GLY A 59 5.87 15.59 -2.10
N GLY A 60 6.69 14.69 -2.61
CA GLY A 60 7.94 14.32 -1.99
C GLY A 60 8.95 13.76 -2.97
N ALA A 61 10.22 13.95 -2.64
CA ALA A 61 11.34 13.38 -3.37
C ALA A 61 12.38 12.89 -2.38
N VAL A 62 12.70 11.59 -2.44
CA VAL A 62 13.83 10.99 -1.72
C VAL A 62 14.70 10.19 -2.69
N MET A 63 15.99 10.18 -2.45
CA MET A 63 16.95 9.46 -3.28
C MET A 63 18.14 9.00 -2.46
N ASN A 64 18.69 7.81 -2.75
CA ASN A 64 19.93 7.35 -2.15
C ASN A 64 21.15 7.56 -3.07
N ARG A 65 22.32 7.12 -2.62
CA ARG A 65 23.58 7.23 -3.37
C ARG A 65 23.59 6.39 -4.66
N GLN A 66 22.79 5.33 -4.71
CA GLN A 66 22.59 4.44 -5.87
C GLN A 66 21.61 5.00 -6.91
N PHE A 67 21.07 6.21 -6.71
CA PHE A 67 20.00 6.79 -7.53
C PHE A 67 18.69 5.97 -7.51
N GLU A 68 18.49 5.14 -6.50
CA GLU A 68 17.16 4.63 -6.16
C GLU A 68 16.35 5.78 -5.61
N ARG A 69 15.19 6.04 -6.22
CA ARG A 69 14.36 7.21 -5.91
C ARG A 69 12.94 6.81 -5.59
N ASP A 70 12.32 7.60 -4.72
CA ASP A 70 10.87 7.61 -4.53
C ASP A 70 10.40 9.05 -4.70
N LEU A 71 9.70 9.29 -5.82
CA LEU A 71 9.10 10.57 -6.15
C LEU A 71 7.59 10.41 -6.17
N PHE A 72 6.87 11.37 -5.61
CA PHE A 72 5.43 11.44 -5.79
C PHE A 72 4.94 12.89 -5.76
N GLY A 73 3.81 13.13 -6.41
CA GLY A 73 3.09 14.39 -6.40
C GLY A 73 1.59 14.14 -6.43
N ILE A 74 0.86 14.91 -5.64
CA ILE A 74 -0.59 14.80 -5.47
C ILE A 74 -1.15 16.22 -5.56
N LEU A 75 -2.09 16.41 -6.49
CA LEU A 75 -2.86 17.63 -6.63
C LEU A 75 -4.33 17.30 -6.31
N GLU A 76 -4.88 17.90 -5.26
CA GLU A 76 -6.30 17.74 -4.92
C GLU A 76 -7.08 19.02 -5.18
N TYR A 77 -8.22 18.88 -5.83
CA TYR A 77 -9.20 19.93 -6.06
C TYR A 77 -10.52 19.58 -5.36
N ARG A 78 -10.99 20.47 -4.48
CA ARG A 78 -12.10 20.26 -3.54
C ARG A 78 -13.27 21.23 -3.76
N ASP A 79 -13.32 21.88 -4.91
CA ASP A 79 -14.34 22.89 -5.22
C ASP A 79 -15.27 22.40 -6.35
N ALA A 80 -16.22 23.23 -6.77
CA ALA A 80 -17.29 22.86 -7.70
C ALA A 80 -16.75 22.38 -9.07
N ILE A 81 -16.77 21.05 -9.28
CA ILE A 81 -16.47 20.46 -10.59
C ILE A 81 -17.68 20.65 -11.51
N PRO A 82 -17.53 21.28 -12.70
CA PRO A 82 -18.62 21.46 -13.65
C PRO A 82 -19.33 20.14 -13.98
N LEU A 83 -20.62 20.21 -14.30
CA LEU A 83 -21.53 19.06 -14.51
C LEU A 83 -21.83 18.25 -13.25
N LEU A 84 -20.83 17.85 -12.46
CA LEU A 84 -21.03 17.09 -11.22
C LEU A 84 -21.70 17.94 -10.15
N TYR A 85 -21.24 19.19 -9.97
CA TYR A 85 -21.85 20.14 -9.04
C TYR A 85 -23.29 20.50 -9.43
N GLN A 86 -23.58 20.58 -10.73
CA GLN A 86 -24.93 20.82 -11.23
C GLN A 86 -25.87 19.64 -10.95
N ALA A 87 -25.33 18.42 -10.89
CA ALA A 87 -26.05 17.22 -10.47
C ALA A 87 -26.16 17.09 -8.94
N GLY A 88 -25.71 18.09 -8.16
CA GLY A 88 -25.74 18.07 -6.69
C GLY A 88 -24.60 17.28 -6.04
N LEU A 89 -23.57 16.89 -6.80
CA LEU A 89 -22.42 16.15 -6.31
C LEU A 89 -21.24 17.10 -6.07
N ALA A 90 -20.58 16.96 -4.92
CA ALA A 90 -19.34 17.67 -4.59
C ALA A 90 -18.18 16.68 -4.38
N PRO A 91 -17.64 16.05 -5.44
CA PRO A 91 -16.52 15.15 -5.31
C PRO A 91 -15.19 15.90 -5.20
N ILE A 92 -14.23 15.28 -4.50
CA ILE A 92 -12.83 15.69 -4.47
C ILE A 92 -12.11 15.01 -5.62
N LEU A 93 -11.53 15.79 -6.53
CA LEU A 93 -10.65 15.30 -7.59
C LEU A 93 -9.20 15.23 -7.07
N SER A 94 -8.53 14.13 -7.31
CA SER A 94 -7.10 13.93 -7.03
C SER A 94 -6.39 13.51 -8.32
N LEU A 95 -5.29 14.19 -8.62
CA LEU A 95 -4.34 13.81 -9.67
C LEU A 95 -3.03 13.43 -8.99
N GLU A 96 -2.58 12.20 -9.21
CA GLU A 96 -1.44 11.63 -8.51
C GLU A 96 -0.42 11.12 -9.52
N ILE A 97 0.85 11.34 -9.23
CA ILE A 97 1.96 10.84 -10.03
C ILE A 97 2.99 10.19 -9.10
N TYR A 98 3.49 9.03 -9.49
CA TYR A 98 4.50 8.30 -8.76
C TYR A 98 5.65 7.91 -9.67
N ASN A 99 6.89 8.08 -9.21
CA ASN A 99 8.05 7.50 -9.87
C ASN A 99 8.99 6.85 -8.85
N ILE A 100 9.11 5.53 -8.94
CA ILE A 100 9.88 4.71 -8.01
C ILE A 100 10.92 3.91 -8.80
N SER A 101 12.15 3.87 -8.31
CA SER A 101 13.22 3.03 -8.87
C SER A 101 13.91 2.17 -7.83
N ARG A 102 14.25 0.93 -8.19
CA ARG A 102 15.00 -0.02 -7.34
C ARG A 102 16.07 -0.71 -8.17
N LYS A 103 17.28 -0.84 -7.64
CA LYS A 103 18.40 -1.49 -8.31
C LYS A 103 18.66 -2.84 -7.66
N THR A 104 18.79 -3.90 -8.44
CA THR A 104 19.24 -5.21 -7.97
C THR A 104 20.20 -5.79 -8.99
N ASP A 105 20.86 -6.88 -8.63
CA ASP A 105 21.46 -7.74 -9.64
C ASP A 105 20.59 -8.96 -9.83
N VAL A 106 20.52 -9.44 -11.06
CA VAL A 106 19.88 -10.69 -11.41
C VAL A 106 20.94 -11.60 -12.00
N SER A 107 21.00 -12.82 -11.47
CA SER A 107 21.80 -13.91 -12.03
C SER A 107 20.88 -14.82 -12.81
N PHE A 108 21.22 -15.11 -14.06
CA PHE A 108 20.47 -16.03 -14.90
C PHE A 108 21.44 -16.96 -15.65
N PRO A 109 21.04 -18.21 -15.89
CA PRO A 109 21.83 -19.13 -16.68
C PRO A 109 21.71 -18.77 -18.17
N VAL A 110 22.85 -18.75 -18.87
CA VAL A 110 22.91 -18.66 -20.32
C VAL A 110 23.57 -19.93 -20.84
N PHE A 111 22.88 -20.60 -21.76
CA PHE A 111 23.36 -21.79 -22.41
C PHE A 111 23.97 -21.42 -23.77
N THR A 112 25.26 -21.66 -23.93
CA THR A 112 25.92 -21.58 -25.24
C THR A 112 26.40 -22.98 -25.64
N ASP A 113 27.42 -23.46 -24.94
CA ASP A 113 28.06 -24.77 -25.07
C ASP A 113 28.11 -25.48 -23.71
N LYS A 114 28.20 -24.71 -22.63
CA LYS A 114 27.94 -25.08 -21.23
C LYS A 114 27.04 -24.03 -20.58
N GLU A 115 26.46 -24.37 -19.43
CA GLU A 115 25.67 -23.44 -18.63
C GLU A 115 26.59 -22.42 -17.93
N TYR A 116 26.41 -21.14 -18.22
CA TYR A 116 27.11 -20.05 -17.54
C TYR A 116 26.12 -19.21 -16.75
N ASN A 117 26.38 -19.04 -15.45
CA ASN A 117 25.63 -18.08 -14.64
C ASN A 117 26.18 -16.67 -14.85
N ILE A 118 25.41 -15.85 -15.55
CA ILE A 118 25.73 -14.45 -15.80
C ILE A 118 24.99 -13.60 -14.79
N THR A 119 25.69 -12.64 -14.20
CA THR A 119 25.10 -11.65 -13.29
C THR A 119 25.13 -10.29 -13.96
N THR A 120 23.98 -9.62 -14.00
CA THR A 120 23.84 -8.25 -14.51
C THR A 120 23.10 -7.38 -13.52
N ASP A 121 23.37 -6.09 -13.53
CA ASP A 121 22.54 -5.14 -12.78
C ASP A 121 21.24 -4.87 -13.52
N VAL A 122 20.15 -4.74 -12.78
CA VAL A 122 18.80 -4.46 -13.27
C VAL A 122 18.20 -3.35 -12.44
N VAL A 123 17.69 -2.30 -13.10
CA VAL A 123 16.96 -1.22 -12.44
C VAL A 123 15.48 -1.35 -12.79
N TYR A 124 14.67 -1.69 -11.79
CA TYR A 124 13.22 -1.68 -11.91
C TYR A 124 12.71 -0.25 -11.74
N ASN A 125 11.87 0.20 -12.66
CA ASN A 125 11.29 1.53 -12.68
C ASN A 125 9.76 1.46 -12.82
N LEU A 126 9.05 2.10 -11.90
CA LEU A 126 7.61 2.31 -11.92
C LEU A 126 7.32 3.79 -12.19
N LEU A 127 6.49 4.07 -13.19
CA LEU A 127 5.84 5.37 -13.40
C LEU A 127 4.33 5.14 -13.39
N GLU A 128 3.61 5.82 -12.51
CA GLU A 128 2.16 5.68 -12.37
C GLU A 128 1.47 7.03 -12.33
N PHE A 129 0.33 7.13 -13.00
CA PHE A 129 -0.55 8.29 -13.00
C PHE A 129 -1.95 7.86 -12.60
N ASP A 130 -2.50 8.52 -11.58
CA ASP A 130 -3.85 8.26 -11.11
C ASP A 130 -4.72 9.49 -11.23
N VAL A 131 -5.98 9.25 -11.62
CA VAL A 131 -7.06 10.23 -11.58
C VAL A 131 -8.17 9.64 -10.73
N ASN A 132 -8.47 10.28 -9.60
CA ASN A 132 -9.41 9.78 -8.62
C ASN A 132 -10.49 10.83 -8.32
N LEU A 133 -11.76 10.41 -8.24
CA LEU A 133 -12.88 11.19 -7.73
C LEU A 133 -13.40 10.52 -6.47
N ARG A 134 -13.46 11.26 -5.36
CA ARG A 134 -13.97 10.78 -4.07
C ARG A 134 -15.19 11.57 -3.65
N HIS A 135 -16.25 10.89 -3.24
CA HIS A 135 -17.48 11.52 -2.78
C HIS A 135 -18.07 10.76 -1.59
N LYS A 136 -18.52 11.49 -0.57
CA LYS A 136 -19.30 10.89 0.52
C LYS A 136 -20.69 10.53 -0.02
N ILE A 137 -21.14 9.31 0.23
CA ILE A 137 -22.46 8.84 -0.22
C ILE A 137 -23.23 8.30 0.98
N PHE A 138 -24.56 8.48 1.00
CA PHE A 138 -25.45 8.10 2.11
C PHE A 138 -25.22 8.84 3.44
N ASN A 139 -23.98 8.91 3.94
CA ASN A 139 -23.57 9.56 5.18
C ASN A 139 -22.06 9.90 5.16
N GLU A 140 -21.59 10.64 6.18
CA GLU A 140 -20.17 11.03 6.31
C GLU A 140 -19.21 9.85 6.53
N GLN A 141 -19.74 8.71 6.97
CA GLN A 141 -18.95 7.50 7.24
C GLN A 141 -18.66 6.71 5.98
N THR A 142 -19.41 6.94 4.90
CA THR A 142 -19.35 6.12 3.69
C THR A 142 -18.84 6.95 2.51
N GLU A 143 -17.79 6.47 1.85
CA GLU A 143 -17.15 7.16 0.74
C GLU A 143 -17.05 6.24 -0.47
N LEU A 144 -17.41 6.80 -1.63
CA LEU A 144 -17.18 6.20 -2.93
C LEU A 144 -15.98 6.89 -3.59
N LYS A 145 -14.95 6.09 -3.90
CA LYS A 145 -13.82 6.48 -4.74
C LYS A 145 -13.96 5.79 -6.09
N VAL A 146 -13.98 6.56 -7.18
CA VAL A 146 -13.83 6.04 -8.54
C VAL A 146 -12.57 6.61 -9.14
N GLY A 147 -11.85 5.82 -9.94
CA GLY A 147 -10.59 6.30 -10.49
C GLY A 147 -10.06 5.48 -11.65
N TYR A 148 -9.06 6.05 -12.31
CA TYR A 148 -8.29 5.45 -13.38
C TYR A 148 -6.81 5.55 -13.06
N SER A 149 -6.10 4.43 -13.21
CA SER A 149 -4.65 4.33 -13.00
C SER A 149 -3.98 3.85 -14.27
N LEU A 150 -2.96 4.58 -14.72
CA LEU A 150 -2.06 4.21 -15.81
C LEU A 150 -0.66 4.00 -15.24
N SER A 151 -0.16 2.78 -15.32
CA SER A 151 1.15 2.40 -14.78
C SER A 151 2.06 1.82 -15.86
N ARG A 152 3.36 2.08 -15.72
CA ARG A 152 4.41 1.57 -16.62
C ARG A 152 5.53 0.98 -15.79
N TYR A 153 5.76 -0.31 -15.96
CA TYR A 153 6.81 -1.05 -15.29
C TYR A 153 7.90 -1.43 -16.29
N ASN A 154 9.12 -0.97 -16.01
CA ASN A 154 10.29 -1.25 -16.84
C ASN A 154 11.36 -1.94 -16.01
N ALA A 155 12.09 -2.85 -16.64
CA ALA A 155 13.37 -3.37 -16.16
C ALA A 155 14.47 -2.88 -17.10
N ASP A 156 15.34 -2.00 -16.60
CA ASP A 156 16.51 -1.53 -17.32
C ASP A 156 17.68 -2.48 -16.99
N ILE A 157 18.02 -3.35 -17.93
CA ILE A 157 19.03 -4.38 -17.77
C ILE A 157 20.38 -3.80 -18.23
N GLY A 158 21.39 -3.91 -17.37
CA GLY A 158 22.76 -3.49 -17.64
C GLY A 158 23.43 -4.33 -18.73
N SER A 159 24.59 -3.88 -19.20
CA SER A 159 25.38 -4.69 -20.13
C SER A 159 26.01 -5.88 -19.40
N PHE A 160 26.04 -7.02 -20.09
CA PHE A 160 26.64 -8.24 -19.56
C PHE A 160 27.47 -8.96 -20.61
N LEU A 161 28.48 -9.70 -20.15
CA LEU A 161 29.39 -10.44 -21.03
C LEU A 161 28.92 -11.88 -21.17
N VAL A 162 28.61 -12.29 -22.39
CA VAL A 162 28.37 -13.70 -22.74
C VAL A 162 29.71 -14.30 -23.21
N PRO A 163 30.27 -15.32 -22.52
CA PRO A 163 31.64 -15.80 -22.76
C PRO A 163 31.99 -16.19 -24.21
N THR A 164 30.99 -16.59 -25.01
CA THR A 164 31.14 -17.03 -26.40
C THR A 164 30.57 -16.07 -27.45
N VAL A 165 29.70 -15.13 -27.05
CA VAL A 165 29.01 -14.20 -27.97
C VAL A 165 29.54 -12.76 -27.86
N GLY A 166 30.17 -12.41 -26.73
CA GLY A 166 30.69 -11.07 -26.46
C GLY A 166 29.76 -10.25 -25.57
N VAL A 167 29.90 -8.92 -25.60
CA VAL A 167 29.15 -8.01 -24.73
C VAL A 167 27.74 -7.79 -25.28
N SER A 168 26.74 -8.22 -24.52
CA SER A 168 25.36 -7.79 -24.71
C SER A 168 25.22 -6.36 -24.19
N GLN A 169 24.70 -5.47 -25.02
CA GLN A 169 24.42 -4.09 -24.62
C GLN A 169 23.23 -4.07 -23.68
N GLY A 170 23.25 -3.14 -22.72
CA GLY A 170 22.12 -2.94 -21.82
C GLY A 170 20.87 -2.53 -22.59
N PHE A 171 19.71 -3.00 -22.17
CA PHE A 171 18.43 -2.76 -22.83
C PHE A 171 17.30 -2.54 -21.84
N ARG A 172 16.27 -1.82 -22.28
CA ARG A 172 15.06 -1.58 -21.50
C ARG A 172 13.99 -2.59 -21.89
N ASN A 173 13.48 -3.33 -20.91
CA ASN A 173 12.30 -4.17 -21.05
C ASN A 173 11.08 -3.50 -20.38
N LEU A 174 10.18 -2.93 -21.18
CA LEU A 174 8.86 -2.49 -20.70
C LEU A 174 7.96 -3.74 -20.63
N TYR A 175 7.84 -4.33 -19.45
CA TYR A 175 7.14 -5.61 -19.30
C TYR A 175 5.66 -5.45 -18.94
N LEU A 176 5.24 -4.30 -18.38
CA LEU A 176 3.83 -4.01 -18.11
C LEU A 176 3.46 -2.57 -18.44
N ILE A 177 2.38 -2.43 -19.19
CA ILE A 177 1.57 -1.20 -19.27
C ILE A 177 0.22 -1.52 -18.64
N GLY A 178 0.03 -1.06 -17.40
CA GLY A 178 -1.16 -1.29 -16.61
C GLY A 178 -2.19 -0.19 -16.84
N ASN A 179 -3.44 -0.58 -17.08
CA ASN A 179 -4.59 0.31 -17.08
C ASN A 179 -5.66 -0.30 -16.19
N THR A 180 -6.12 0.46 -15.22
CA THR A 180 -7.07 -0.02 -14.21
C THR A 180 -8.15 1.01 -13.99
N LEU A 181 -9.41 0.62 -14.17
CA LEU A 181 -10.57 1.38 -13.70
C LEU A 181 -11.00 0.83 -12.34
N THR A 182 -11.02 1.67 -11.32
CA THR A 182 -11.33 1.27 -9.94
C THR A 182 -12.62 1.93 -9.47
N ALA A 183 -13.47 1.17 -8.79
CA ALA A 183 -14.54 1.67 -7.94
C ALA A 183 -14.37 1.07 -6.54
N GLN A 184 -14.30 1.92 -5.52
CA GLN A 184 -14.06 1.52 -4.15
C GLN A 184 -15.07 2.20 -3.24
N LEU A 185 -15.80 1.39 -2.47
CA LEU A 185 -16.70 1.81 -1.42
C LEU A 185 -16.04 1.55 -0.07
N THR A 186 -15.93 2.58 0.77
CA THR A 186 -15.42 2.45 2.13
C THR A 186 -16.43 2.95 3.14
N HIS A 187 -16.50 2.31 4.30
CA HIS A 187 -17.35 2.68 5.42
C HIS A 187 -16.56 2.62 6.73
N ASP A 188 -16.47 3.74 7.46
CA ASP A 188 -15.85 3.83 8.80
C ASP A 188 -16.93 4.13 9.85
N GLY A 189 -17.43 3.05 10.46
CA GLY A 189 -18.42 3.06 11.53
C GLY A 189 -17.79 2.81 12.90
N ILE A 190 -16.57 3.27 13.14
CA ILE A 190 -15.92 3.16 14.46
C ILE A 190 -16.51 4.18 15.43
N ALA A 191 -16.91 3.71 16.61
CA ALA A 191 -17.47 4.55 17.66
C ALA A 191 -16.43 5.58 18.16
N PRO A 192 -16.83 6.84 18.35
CA PRO A 192 -15.95 7.84 18.96
C PRO A 192 -15.61 7.46 20.40
N ALA A 193 -14.33 7.16 20.66
CA ALA A 193 -13.83 6.83 21.99
C ALA A 193 -12.38 7.30 22.13
N ALA A 194 -11.93 7.53 23.37
CA ALA A 194 -10.56 7.96 23.64
C ALA A 194 -9.52 6.90 23.24
N ASP A 195 -9.92 5.64 23.22
CA ASP A 195 -9.14 4.46 22.86
C ASP A 195 -9.43 3.95 21.44
N ARG A 196 -10.19 4.68 20.61
CA ARG A 196 -10.61 4.24 19.27
C ARG A 196 -9.48 3.75 18.36
N GLU A 197 -8.27 4.28 18.50
CA GLU A 197 -7.13 3.90 17.65
C GLU A 197 -6.47 2.60 18.13
N ILE A 198 -6.29 2.44 19.44
CA ILE A 198 -5.62 1.28 20.02
C ILE A 198 -6.57 0.11 20.24
N ASN A 199 -7.82 0.41 20.59
CA ASN A 199 -8.89 -0.52 20.94
C ASN A 199 -10.24 -0.05 20.34
N PRO A 200 -10.41 -0.14 19.01
CA PRO A 200 -11.64 0.28 18.34
C PRO A 200 -12.87 -0.54 18.78
N VAL A 201 -14.05 0.06 18.66
CA VAL A 201 -15.37 -0.60 18.74
C VAL A 201 -16.22 -0.10 17.57
N GLY A 202 -16.94 -0.99 16.89
CA GLY A 202 -17.68 -0.67 15.67
C GLY A 202 -17.15 -1.45 14.47
N ARG A 203 -17.22 -0.89 13.27
CA ARG A 203 -16.79 -1.60 12.06
C ARG A 203 -16.11 -0.74 11.03
N THR A 204 -15.25 -1.36 10.23
CA THR A 204 -14.78 -0.81 8.96
C THR A 204 -15.03 -1.80 7.84
N ILE A 205 -15.54 -1.32 6.71
CA ILE A 205 -15.80 -2.13 5.52
C ILE A 205 -15.17 -1.42 4.33
N ALA A 206 -14.47 -2.16 3.50
CA ALA A 206 -14.00 -1.68 2.23
C ALA A 206 -14.25 -2.73 1.14
N LEU A 207 -14.94 -2.31 0.08
CA LEU A 207 -15.21 -3.11 -1.11
C LEU A 207 -14.57 -2.39 -2.30
N ARG A 208 -13.67 -3.07 -3.01
CA ARG A 208 -13.00 -2.56 -4.19
C ARG A 208 -13.31 -3.47 -5.37
N TYR A 209 -13.70 -2.85 -6.48
CA TYR A 209 -13.84 -3.45 -7.77
C TYR A 209 -12.83 -2.81 -8.72
N GLY A 210 -12.09 -3.62 -9.46
CA GLY A 210 -11.15 -3.19 -10.48
C GLY A 210 -11.47 -3.85 -11.81
N PHE A 211 -11.49 -3.09 -12.90
CA PHE A 211 -11.42 -3.62 -14.25
C PHE A 211 -10.05 -3.32 -14.83
N GLU A 212 -9.30 -4.38 -15.14
CA GLU A 212 -7.89 -4.33 -15.53
C GLU A 212 -7.76 -4.77 -16.99
N PHE A 213 -7.11 -3.94 -17.81
CA PHE A 213 -6.82 -4.22 -19.21
C PHE A 213 -5.38 -3.79 -19.50
N HIS A 214 -4.51 -4.77 -19.66
CA HIS A 214 -3.07 -4.52 -19.64
C HIS A 214 -2.40 -4.90 -20.95
N LYS A 215 -1.18 -4.39 -21.15
CA LYS A 215 -0.21 -4.98 -22.07
C LYS A 215 0.90 -5.59 -21.22
N PHE A 216 1.06 -6.90 -21.28
CA PHE A 216 1.97 -7.63 -20.41
C PHE A 216 2.87 -8.55 -21.24
N ASN A 217 4.19 -8.45 -21.05
CA ASN A 217 5.18 -9.32 -21.67
C ASN A 217 5.73 -10.29 -20.61
N PRO A 218 5.06 -11.43 -20.37
CA PRO A 218 5.44 -12.39 -19.32
C PRO A 218 6.84 -12.96 -19.54
N GLU A 219 7.14 -13.38 -20.76
CA GLU A 219 8.36 -14.12 -21.11
C GLU A 219 9.53 -13.20 -21.47
N GLY A 220 9.32 -11.88 -21.49
CA GLY A 220 10.35 -10.92 -21.92
C GLY A 220 10.77 -11.11 -23.38
N GLU A 221 9.89 -11.64 -24.23
CA GLU A 221 10.16 -11.89 -25.64
C GLU A 221 10.09 -10.60 -26.48
N PHE A 222 10.92 -10.52 -27.52
CA PHE A 222 10.97 -9.38 -28.44
C PHE A 222 10.95 -9.86 -29.89
N THR A 223 10.21 -9.17 -30.75
CA THR A 223 10.24 -9.33 -32.21
C THR A 223 11.01 -8.17 -32.85
N VAL A 224 11.66 -8.42 -33.99
CA VAL A 224 12.33 -7.36 -34.76
C VAL A 224 11.36 -6.87 -35.82
N GLU A 225 10.80 -5.68 -35.63
CA GLU A 225 9.96 -5.01 -36.62
C GLU A 225 10.68 -3.76 -37.15
N SER A 226 10.92 -3.71 -38.47
CA SER A 226 11.60 -2.59 -39.13
C SER A 226 12.96 -2.22 -38.50
N GLY A 227 13.71 -3.21 -38.01
CA GLY A 227 15.02 -3.02 -37.37
C GLY A 227 14.96 -2.54 -35.91
N VAL A 228 13.76 -2.49 -35.30
CA VAL A 228 13.55 -2.13 -33.89
C VAL A 228 13.04 -3.35 -33.12
N LEU A 229 13.57 -3.57 -31.91
CA LEU A 229 13.07 -4.58 -30.99
C LEU A 229 11.73 -4.12 -30.37
N VAL A 230 10.67 -4.86 -30.64
CA VAL A 230 9.33 -4.61 -30.11
C VAL A 230 8.96 -5.74 -29.14
N PRO A 231 8.60 -5.44 -27.88
CA PRO A 231 8.18 -6.47 -26.93
C PRO A 231 6.91 -7.18 -27.40
N HIS A 232 6.86 -8.51 -27.25
CA HIS A 232 5.67 -9.30 -27.55
C HIS A 232 4.68 -9.23 -26.38
N TYR A 233 3.65 -8.38 -26.51
CA TYR A 233 2.66 -8.19 -25.46
C TYR A 233 1.45 -9.12 -25.59
N THR A 234 1.14 -9.80 -24.49
CA THR A 234 -0.20 -10.33 -24.21
C THR A 234 -1.13 -9.22 -23.72
N HIS A 235 -2.44 -9.43 -23.84
CA HIS A 235 -3.46 -8.44 -23.49
C HIS A 235 -4.42 -8.97 -22.41
N PRO A 236 -3.94 -9.27 -21.18
CA PRO A 236 -4.81 -9.80 -20.15
C PRO A 236 -5.84 -8.75 -19.76
N THR A 237 -7.11 -9.19 -19.73
CA THR A 237 -8.26 -8.38 -19.35
C THR A 237 -9.10 -9.15 -18.36
N PHE A 238 -9.31 -8.60 -17.18
CA PHE A 238 -9.98 -9.29 -16.09
C PHE A 238 -10.56 -8.32 -15.06
N HIS A 239 -11.40 -8.86 -14.17
CA HIS A 239 -12.05 -8.11 -13.11
C HIS A 239 -11.49 -8.54 -11.77
N ARG A 240 -11.13 -7.60 -10.90
CA ARG A 240 -10.76 -7.85 -9.51
C ARG A 240 -11.88 -7.43 -8.57
N LEU A 241 -12.13 -8.24 -7.56
CA LEU A 241 -12.99 -7.89 -6.44
C LEU A 241 -12.20 -8.10 -5.15
N GLU A 242 -12.17 -7.10 -4.28
CA GLU A 242 -11.55 -7.17 -2.96
C GLU A 242 -12.53 -6.69 -1.89
N LEU A 243 -12.71 -7.48 -0.84
CA LEU A 243 -13.49 -7.18 0.35
C LEU A 243 -12.59 -7.24 1.57
N LEU A 244 -12.69 -6.20 2.39
CA LEU A 244 -12.11 -6.11 3.71
C LEU A 244 -13.19 -5.69 4.70
N TRP A 245 -13.36 -6.48 5.74
CA TRP A 245 -14.31 -6.18 6.82
C TRP A 245 -13.62 -6.42 8.15
N ASN A 246 -13.54 -5.37 8.97
CA ASN A 246 -13.20 -5.46 10.37
C ASN A 246 -14.45 -5.18 11.22
N GLU A 247 -14.81 -6.12 12.09
CA GLU A 247 -15.84 -5.93 13.10
C GLU A 247 -15.19 -5.95 14.48
N HIS A 248 -15.44 -4.94 15.29
CA HIS A 248 -14.88 -4.78 16.62
C HIS A 248 -16.01 -4.72 17.65
N LEU A 249 -16.21 -5.84 18.34
CA LEU A 249 -17.28 -6.03 19.31
C LEU A 249 -16.75 -5.73 20.71
N ALA A 250 -17.39 -4.79 21.40
CA ALA A 250 -17.16 -4.57 22.82
C ALA A 250 -17.62 -5.81 23.61
N LEU A 251 -16.77 -6.32 24.48
CA LEU A 251 -17.09 -7.42 25.38
C LEU A 251 -17.66 -6.88 26.70
N PRO A 252 -18.30 -7.73 27.54
CA PRO A 252 -18.88 -7.30 28.81
C PRO A 252 -17.86 -6.72 29.83
N PHE A 253 -16.57 -6.92 29.61
CA PHE A 253 -15.50 -6.42 30.48
C PHE A 253 -14.99 -5.05 30.00
N ASP A 254 -14.63 -4.16 30.93
CA ASP A 254 -14.22 -2.77 30.60
C ASP A 254 -13.05 -2.72 29.62
N LYS A 255 -13.27 -2.10 28.45
CA LYS A 255 -12.27 -1.93 27.36
C LYS A 255 -11.71 -3.24 26.79
N HIS A 256 -12.44 -4.34 26.94
CA HIS A 256 -12.12 -5.56 26.21
C HIS A 256 -12.88 -5.59 24.88
N THR A 257 -12.19 -5.97 23.81
CA THR A 257 -12.76 -6.00 22.46
C THR A 257 -12.42 -7.31 21.77
N LEU A 258 -13.41 -7.94 21.14
CA LEU A 258 -13.21 -9.01 20.18
C LEU A 258 -13.25 -8.42 18.76
N SER A 259 -12.14 -8.52 18.04
CA SER A 259 -12.04 -8.09 16.65
C SER A 259 -12.13 -9.30 15.71
N LEU A 260 -12.96 -9.22 14.70
CA LEU A 260 -13.05 -10.17 13.59
C LEU A 260 -12.60 -9.45 12.32
N ASN A 261 -11.65 -10.04 11.59
CA ASN A 261 -11.16 -9.55 10.32
C ASN A 261 -11.53 -10.54 9.22
N ILE A 262 -12.03 -10.05 8.10
CA ILE A 262 -12.29 -10.84 6.90
C ILE A 262 -11.63 -10.12 5.73
N ARG A 263 -10.75 -10.83 5.02
CA ARG A 263 -10.15 -10.40 3.76
C ARG A 263 -10.45 -11.44 2.69
N ARG A 264 -11.14 -11.01 1.63
CA ARG A 264 -11.40 -11.83 0.45
C ARG A 264 -10.98 -11.04 -0.78
N ALA A 265 -10.18 -11.63 -1.65
CA ALA A 265 -9.92 -11.06 -2.96
C ALA A 265 -10.00 -12.15 -4.03
N SER A 266 -10.48 -11.77 -5.21
CA SER A 266 -10.73 -12.67 -6.33
C SER A 266 -10.52 -11.97 -7.65
N THR A 267 -9.74 -12.61 -8.53
CA THR A 267 -9.71 -12.31 -9.95
C THR A 267 -10.77 -13.15 -10.67
N LEU A 268 -11.78 -12.48 -11.22
CA LEU A 268 -12.92 -13.12 -11.86
C LEU A 268 -12.58 -13.49 -13.31
N GLY A 269 -13.04 -14.66 -13.75
CA GLY A 269 -12.90 -15.13 -15.12
C GLY A 269 -11.77 -16.14 -15.29
N LYS A 270 -10.95 -15.97 -16.33
CA LYS A 270 -9.82 -16.85 -16.61
C LYS A 270 -8.67 -16.59 -15.64
N HIS A 271 -7.88 -17.62 -15.39
CA HIS A 271 -6.65 -17.48 -14.61
C HIS A 271 -5.70 -16.52 -15.31
N VAL A 272 -5.09 -15.68 -14.51
CA VAL A 272 -4.10 -14.69 -14.90
C VAL A 272 -2.75 -15.10 -14.31
N ASP A 273 -1.71 -14.56 -14.92
CA ASP A 273 -0.33 -14.81 -14.52
C ASP A 273 -0.08 -14.52 -13.02
N GLU A 274 0.85 -15.24 -12.40
CA GLU A 274 1.20 -15.08 -10.98
C GLU A 274 1.74 -13.68 -10.64
N PHE A 275 2.22 -12.94 -11.65
CA PHE A 275 2.54 -11.52 -11.54
C PHE A 275 1.37 -10.70 -10.96
N PHE A 276 0.13 -11.13 -11.24
CA PHE A 276 -1.11 -10.48 -10.80
C PHE A 276 -1.69 -11.07 -9.52
N ASP A 277 -1.02 -12.02 -8.86
CA ASP A 277 -1.52 -12.66 -7.66
C ASP A 277 -1.78 -11.68 -6.50
N PHE A 278 -2.78 -12.01 -5.69
CA PHE A 278 -2.96 -11.44 -4.38
C PHE A 278 -2.12 -12.20 -3.36
N TYR A 279 -1.58 -11.48 -2.38
CA TYR A 279 -0.79 -12.07 -1.30
C TYR A 279 -1.48 -11.95 0.06
N GLY A 280 -1.59 -13.10 0.74
CA GLY A 280 -2.29 -13.27 2.01
C GLY A 280 -1.38 -13.39 3.23
N GLY A 281 -0.05 -13.44 3.06
CA GLY A 281 0.90 -13.57 4.17
C GLY A 281 1.45 -12.23 4.69
N GLY A 282 2.29 -12.30 5.72
CA GLY A 282 3.00 -11.16 6.30
C GLY A 282 2.16 -10.38 7.31
N PHE A 283 2.68 -9.22 7.73
CA PHE A 283 2.08 -8.46 8.83
C PHE A 283 0.67 -7.93 8.54
N VAL A 284 0.37 -7.63 7.27
CA VAL A 284 -0.94 -7.13 6.80
C VAL A 284 -1.92 -8.25 6.41
N GLY A 285 -1.51 -9.51 6.57
CA GLY A 285 -2.30 -10.70 6.31
C GLY A 285 -2.10 -11.71 7.45
N MET A 286 -1.91 -12.97 7.10
CA MET A 286 -1.55 -14.02 8.05
C MET A 286 -0.11 -13.85 8.55
N ARG A 287 0.03 -13.39 9.80
CA ARG A 287 1.29 -12.98 10.43
C ARG A 287 2.24 -14.16 10.66
N GLY A 288 1.73 -15.38 10.78
CA GLY A 288 2.56 -16.58 10.95
C GLY A 288 3.34 -16.96 9.69
N TYR A 289 3.00 -16.40 8.53
CA TYR A 289 3.58 -16.74 7.23
C TYR A 289 4.28 -15.53 6.57
N PRO A 290 5.38 -15.72 5.82
CA PRO A 290 5.99 -14.62 5.09
C PRO A 290 5.07 -14.07 4.00
N PHE A 291 5.30 -12.82 3.57
CA PHE A 291 4.42 -12.09 2.65
C PHE A 291 4.06 -12.88 1.37
N TYR A 292 5.07 -13.46 0.71
CA TYR A 292 4.90 -14.22 -0.53
C TYR A 292 4.47 -15.69 -0.35
N ALA A 293 4.29 -16.16 0.89
CA ALA A 293 3.99 -17.58 1.15
C ALA A 293 2.62 -18.01 0.62
N LEU A 294 1.63 -17.14 0.76
CA LEU A 294 0.25 -17.36 0.30
C LEU A 294 0.00 -16.41 -0.86
N GLY A 295 0.09 -16.89 -2.10
CA GLY A 295 -0.19 -16.12 -3.29
C GLY A 295 -1.06 -16.90 -4.28
N GLY A 296 -2.00 -16.20 -4.90
CA GLY A 296 -2.86 -16.75 -5.93
C GLY A 296 -3.80 -15.68 -6.49
N ASN A 297 -4.48 -16.02 -7.58
CA ASN A 297 -5.52 -15.18 -8.19
C ASN A 297 -6.72 -14.95 -7.25
N ASP A 298 -6.86 -15.78 -6.22
CA ASP A 298 -7.83 -15.69 -5.15
C ASP A 298 -7.17 -15.84 -3.78
N ILE A 299 -7.64 -15.08 -2.80
CA ILE A 299 -7.26 -15.24 -1.39
C ILE A 299 -8.48 -15.13 -0.47
N ALA A 300 -8.48 -15.88 0.62
CA ALA A 300 -9.44 -15.74 1.70
C ALA A 300 -8.72 -15.86 3.04
N VAL A 301 -8.87 -14.88 3.91
CA VAL A 301 -8.30 -14.85 5.26
C VAL A 301 -9.38 -14.38 6.22
N ILE A 302 -9.51 -15.10 7.34
CA ILE A 302 -10.39 -14.76 8.44
C ILE A 302 -9.53 -14.73 9.69
N GLY A 303 -9.55 -13.61 10.40
CA GLY A 303 -8.81 -13.40 11.63
C GLY A 303 -9.74 -13.13 12.81
N ALA A 304 -9.32 -13.57 13.99
CA ALA A 304 -9.95 -13.20 15.25
C ALA A 304 -8.87 -12.72 16.22
N ALA A 305 -9.10 -11.59 16.88
CA ALA A 305 -8.20 -11.03 17.88
C ALA A 305 -8.97 -10.58 19.12
N TYR A 306 -8.60 -11.14 20.27
CA TYR A 306 -9.08 -10.68 21.56
C TYR A 306 -8.10 -9.65 22.12
N ARG A 307 -8.58 -8.44 22.35
CA ARG A 307 -7.79 -7.30 22.86
C ARG A 307 -8.24 -6.92 24.26
N PHE A 308 -7.27 -6.67 25.12
CA PHE A 308 -7.48 -6.34 26.53
C PHE A 308 -6.53 -5.23 26.98
N PRO A 309 -6.95 -4.37 27.93
CA PRO A 309 -6.10 -3.34 28.48
C PRO A 309 -5.02 -3.94 29.39
N ILE A 310 -3.78 -3.48 29.26
CA ILE A 310 -2.71 -3.75 30.24
C ILE A 310 -2.55 -2.52 31.15
N TRP A 311 -2.42 -1.34 30.54
CA TRP A 311 -2.46 -0.05 31.23
C TRP A 311 -3.23 0.97 30.40
N THR A 312 -4.31 1.52 30.97
CA THR A 312 -5.13 2.54 30.30
C THR A 312 -4.67 3.96 30.57
N THR A 313 -3.81 4.16 31.57
CA THR A 313 -3.31 5.46 32.03
C THR A 313 -1.87 5.33 32.52
N LEU A 314 -0.92 5.15 31.59
CA LEU A 314 0.50 5.08 31.93
C LEU A 314 1.02 6.45 32.39
N ASN A 315 0.61 7.53 31.67
CA ASN A 315 0.94 8.94 31.93
C ASN A 315 2.44 9.19 32.17
N PHE A 316 3.30 8.41 31.51
CA PHE A 316 4.74 8.45 31.70
C PHE A 316 5.40 9.26 30.58
N ARG A 317 6.35 10.12 30.94
CA ARG A 317 7.12 10.92 29.99
C ARG A 317 8.59 10.54 30.07
N PHE A 318 9.18 10.31 28.91
CA PHE A 318 10.63 10.15 28.76
C PHE A 318 11.11 10.99 27.58
N LEU A 319 11.96 11.98 27.84
CA LEU A 319 12.42 12.96 26.87
C LEU A 319 11.23 13.66 26.16
N GLN A 320 11.20 13.62 24.82
CA GLN A 320 10.13 14.14 23.95
C GLN A 320 8.93 13.21 23.82
N PHE A 321 8.97 12.01 24.40
CA PHE A 321 7.92 10.99 24.25
C PHE A 321 7.00 10.97 25.47
N TYR A 322 5.71 10.90 25.22
CA TYR A 322 4.65 10.79 26.21
C TYR A 322 3.83 9.52 25.97
N PHE A 323 3.89 8.58 26.89
CA PHE A 323 3.25 7.27 26.79
C PHE A 323 1.90 7.27 27.51
N THR A 324 0.83 6.87 26.80
CA THR A 324 -0.55 7.00 27.30
C THR A 324 -1.16 5.65 27.66
N LYS A 325 -1.13 4.68 26.74
CA LYS A 325 -1.89 3.42 26.87
C LYS A 325 -1.08 2.22 26.37
N LEU A 326 -1.19 1.09 27.05
CA LEU A 326 -0.66 -0.21 26.63
C LEU A 326 -1.80 -1.23 26.59
N TYR A 327 -1.96 -1.89 25.45
CA TYR A 327 -2.91 -2.97 25.25
C TYR A 327 -2.20 -4.23 24.80
N GLY A 328 -2.72 -5.37 25.26
CA GLY A 328 -2.34 -6.69 24.79
C GLY A 328 -3.43 -7.27 23.92
N SER A 329 -3.06 -8.17 23.02
CA SER A 329 -4.00 -8.99 22.29
C SER A 329 -3.42 -10.37 21.99
N VAL A 330 -4.30 -11.35 21.90
CA VAL A 330 -4.03 -12.67 21.35
C VAL A 330 -4.89 -12.85 20.11
N PHE A 331 -4.35 -13.50 19.09
CA PHE A 331 -5.02 -13.62 17.80
C PHE A 331 -4.79 -14.99 17.18
N THR A 332 -5.66 -15.31 16.22
CA THR A 332 -5.52 -16.44 15.32
C THR A 332 -6.07 -16.05 13.97
N ASP A 333 -5.36 -16.43 12.91
CA ASP A 333 -5.77 -16.22 11.54
C ASP A 333 -5.90 -17.59 10.84
N ILE A 334 -6.93 -17.76 10.01
CA ILE A 334 -7.13 -18.90 9.12
C ILE A 334 -7.31 -18.40 7.69
N GLY A 335 -6.60 -18.97 6.74
CA GLY A 335 -6.71 -18.54 5.36
C GLY A 335 -5.96 -19.38 4.35
N ASP A 336 -6.24 -19.13 3.08
CA ASP A 336 -5.55 -19.76 1.97
C ASP A 336 -5.58 -18.88 0.72
N SER A 337 -4.73 -19.23 -0.24
CA SER A 337 -4.63 -18.64 -1.56
C SER A 337 -4.68 -19.71 -2.63
N TRP A 338 -5.33 -19.44 -3.75
CA TRP A 338 -5.40 -20.39 -4.86
C TRP A 338 -5.49 -19.69 -6.21
N THR A 339 -5.12 -20.43 -7.26
CA THR A 339 -5.36 -20.07 -8.65
C THR A 339 -6.11 -21.24 -9.27
N GLY A 340 -7.34 -21.02 -9.74
CA GLY A 340 -8.19 -22.13 -10.19
C GLY A 340 -9.22 -22.57 -9.18
N LYS A 341 -9.25 -23.88 -8.93
CA LYS A 341 -10.26 -24.48 -8.06
C LYS A 341 -9.98 -24.07 -6.61
N PRO A 342 -11.00 -23.60 -5.86
CA PRO A 342 -10.83 -23.27 -4.45
C PRO A 342 -10.31 -24.44 -3.64
N THR A 343 -9.36 -24.16 -2.75
CA THR A 343 -8.91 -25.16 -1.78
C THR A 343 -10.02 -25.46 -0.79
N ALA A 344 -10.19 -26.73 -0.45
CA ALA A 344 -11.13 -27.14 0.61
C ALA A 344 -10.76 -26.45 1.92
N VAL A 345 -11.76 -25.97 2.67
CA VAL A 345 -11.57 -25.21 3.92
C VAL A 345 -10.71 -25.97 4.94
N GLY A 346 -10.82 -27.30 4.99
CA GLY A 346 -9.99 -28.14 5.87
C GLY A 346 -8.48 -28.17 5.52
N LYS A 347 -8.06 -27.58 4.41
CA LYS A 347 -6.65 -27.43 4.00
C LYS A 347 -6.10 -26.02 4.21
N TRP A 348 -6.95 -25.09 4.65
CA TRP A 348 -6.53 -23.71 4.92
C TRP A 348 -5.48 -23.70 6.02
N LYS A 349 -4.60 -22.70 5.97
CA LYS A 349 -3.48 -22.56 6.89
C LYS A 349 -3.95 -21.78 8.11
N HIS A 350 -3.33 -22.07 9.25
CA HIS A 350 -3.64 -21.45 10.52
C HIS A 350 -2.39 -20.83 11.11
N ASP A 351 -2.56 -19.67 11.74
CA ASP A 351 -1.57 -19.13 12.65
C ASP A 351 -2.20 -18.70 13.97
N ALA A 352 -1.34 -18.52 14.97
CA ALA A 352 -1.73 -17.93 16.24
C ALA A 352 -0.59 -17.09 16.79
N GLY A 353 -0.92 -16.09 17.57
CA GLY A 353 0.08 -15.18 18.10
C GLY A 353 -0.45 -14.21 19.14
N PHE A 354 0.44 -13.28 19.49
CA PHE A 354 0.15 -12.21 20.44
C PHE A 354 0.70 -10.89 19.92
N GLU A 355 0.10 -9.79 20.36
CA GLU A 355 0.53 -8.45 19.99
C GLU A 355 0.38 -7.48 21.17
N LEU A 356 1.41 -6.67 21.38
CA LEU A 356 1.44 -5.55 22.30
C LEU A 356 1.37 -4.25 21.50
N ARG A 357 0.46 -3.36 21.88
CA ARG A 357 0.28 -2.04 21.30
C ARG A 357 0.51 -0.98 22.36
N LEU A 358 1.41 -0.05 22.08
CA LEU A 358 1.73 1.09 22.94
C LEU A 358 1.40 2.39 22.21
N GLU A 359 0.48 3.14 22.80
CA GLU A 359 0.10 4.47 22.35
C GLU A 359 1.01 5.51 23.01
N ALA A 360 1.62 6.34 22.18
CA ALA A 360 2.49 7.43 22.62
C ALA A 360 2.33 8.69 21.74
N PHE A 361 2.89 9.79 22.19
CA PHE A 361 2.97 11.06 21.46
C PHE A 361 4.40 11.59 21.51
N SER A 362 4.89 12.14 20.40
CA SER A 362 6.18 12.82 20.30
C SER A 362 5.95 14.34 20.17
N PHE A 363 6.75 15.14 20.86
CA PHE A 363 6.61 16.60 20.93
C PHE A 363 5.17 17.07 21.21
N TYR A 364 4.44 16.30 22.04
CA TYR A 364 3.05 16.54 22.46
C TYR A 364 1.98 16.58 21.36
N GLN A 365 2.36 16.56 20.08
CA GLN A 365 1.43 16.72 18.97
C GLN A 365 1.48 15.55 17.97
N TYR A 366 2.62 14.87 17.83
CA TYR A 366 2.78 13.83 16.82
C TYR A 366 2.39 12.46 17.39
N PRO A 367 1.33 11.81 16.87
CA PRO A 367 0.95 10.47 17.29
C PRO A 367 2.08 9.48 16.99
N MET A 368 2.42 8.65 17.96
CA MET A 368 3.38 7.56 17.82
C MET A 368 2.73 6.27 18.30
N ARG A 369 2.68 5.25 17.44
CA ARG A 369 2.05 3.97 17.71
C ARG A 369 3.11 2.88 17.61
N LEU A 370 3.50 2.32 18.74
CA LEU A 370 4.48 1.24 18.77
C LEU A 370 3.73 -0.08 18.87
N PHE A 371 4.17 -1.07 18.12
CA PHE A 371 3.65 -2.42 18.25
C PHE A 371 4.79 -3.44 18.27
N PHE A 372 4.56 -4.52 19.01
CA PHE A 372 5.37 -5.73 18.95
C PHE A 372 4.43 -6.92 18.78
N SER A 373 4.63 -7.73 17.75
CA SER A 373 3.75 -8.85 17.40
C SER A 373 4.59 -10.10 17.20
N GLY A 374 4.18 -11.21 17.83
CA GLY A 374 4.80 -12.54 17.67
C GLY A 374 3.76 -13.51 17.15
N ALA A 375 4.04 -14.18 16.03
CA ALA A 375 3.13 -15.11 15.38
C ALA A 375 3.82 -16.43 15.05
N TYR A 376 3.09 -17.54 15.14
CA TYR A 376 3.56 -18.87 14.82
C TYR A 376 2.66 -19.51 13.76
N GLY A 377 3.23 -19.85 12.60
CA GLY A 377 2.50 -20.57 11.55
C GLY A 377 2.36 -22.05 11.90
N LEU A 378 1.14 -22.53 12.13
CA LEU A 378 0.88 -23.88 12.65
C LEU A 378 1.04 -24.95 11.56
N ASP A 379 0.57 -24.65 10.35
CA ASP A 379 0.60 -25.57 9.22
C ASP A 379 1.87 -25.44 8.42
N ARG A 380 2.42 -26.60 8.00
CA ARG A 380 3.56 -26.69 7.09
C ARG A 380 3.09 -26.95 5.67
N PHE A 381 3.67 -26.24 4.70
CA PHE A 381 3.38 -26.46 3.27
C PHE A 381 4.58 -26.05 2.40
N SER A 382 4.60 -26.50 1.15
CA SER A 382 5.58 -26.09 0.16
C SER A 382 4.95 -25.29 -0.98
N ARG A 383 5.75 -24.40 -1.58
CA ARG A 383 5.42 -23.70 -2.81
C ARG A 383 6.64 -23.71 -3.71
N THR A 384 6.42 -23.92 -4.99
CA THR A 384 7.49 -23.88 -6.00
C THR A 384 7.55 -22.48 -6.60
N PHE A 385 8.75 -21.89 -6.65
CA PHE A 385 9.04 -20.62 -7.32
C PHE A 385 10.18 -20.86 -8.31
N HIS A 386 9.96 -20.64 -9.60
CA HIS A 386 10.97 -20.88 -10.65
C HIS A 386 11.71 -22.23 -10.46
N ASP A 387 10.96 -23.31 -10.34
CA ASP A 387 11.45 -24.68 -10.12
C ASP A 387 12.20 -24.95 -8.80
N VAL A 388 12.17 -23.99 -7.86
CA VAL A 388 12.71 -24.15 -6.50
C VAL A 388 11.56 -24.35 -5.52
N GLU A 389 11.53 -25.51 -4.85
CA GLU A 389 10.57 -25.77 -3.78
C GLU A 389 11.00 -25.08 -2.48
N VAL A 390 10.17 -24.16 -1.99
CA VAL A 390 10.36 -23.44 -0.73
C VAL A 390 9.34 -23.94 0.29
N MET A 391 9.82 -24.32 1.47
CA MET A 391 9.01 -24.81 2.58
C MET A 391 8.66 -23.66 3.55
N TYR A 392 7.41 -23.60 3.99
CA TYR A 392 6.90 -22.62 4.96
C TYR A 392 6.22 -23.28 6.16
N GLY A 393 6.12 -22.53 7.25
CA GLY A 393 5.38 -22.90 8.47
C GLY A 393 6.25 -23.57 9.54
N LYS A 394 5.66 -23.77 10.73
CA LYS A 394 6.31 -24.24 11.96
C LYS A 394 7.43 -23.34 12.48
N GLU A 395 7.34 -22.04 12.23
CA GLU A 395 8.34 -21.05 12.60
C GLU A 395 7.69 -19.85 13.29
N TRP A 396 8.46 -19.22 14.20
CA TRP A 396 8.09 -17.95 14.81
C TRP A 396 8.49 -16.78 13.92
N ARG A 397 7.60 -15.79 13.85
CA ARG A 397 7.83 -14.49 13.21
C ARG A 397 7.58 -13.39 14.21
N PHE A 398 8.50 -12.43 14.23
CA PHE A 398 8.42 -11.27 15.11
C PHE A 398 8.38 -9.99 14.28
N TYR A 399 7.47 -9.11 14.63
CA TYR A 399 7.27 -7.82 14.00
C TYR A 399 7.40 -6.73 15.07
N LEU A 400 8.17 -5.69 14.76
CA LEU A 400 8.33 -4.51 15.57
C LEU A 400 8.23 -3.30 14.65
N GLY A 401 7.43 -2.31 15.02
CA GLY A 401 7.30 -1.11 14.21
C GLY A 401 6.78 0.09 14.96
N VAL A 402 7.01 1.25 14.34
CA VAL A 402 6.51 2.56 14.78
C VAL A 402 5.64 3.11 13.67
N LEU A 403 4.40 3.45 14.01
CA LEU A 403 3.34 3.88 13.09
C LEU A 403 2.73 5.20 13.55
N PHE A 404 1.92 5.81 12.70
CA PHE A 404 1.05 6.94 13.07
C PHE A 404 -0.35 6.49 13.49
N ASP A 405 -0.82 5.37 12.94
CA ASP A 405 -2.08 4.70 13.28
C ASP A 405 -1.83 3.18 13.32
N PHE A 406 -2.61 2.43 14.10
CA PHE A 406 -2.57 0.97 14.16
C PHE A 406 -3.35 0.30 13.02
N GLU A 407 -4.21 1.02 12.31
CA GLU A 407 -4.86 0.53 11.09
C GLU A 407 -3.87 0.56 9.92
N LEU A 408 -3.52 -0.61 9.40
CA LEU A 408 -2.48 -0.77 8.39
C LEU A 408 -3.02 -1.11 7.00
N ASN A 409 -4.32 -1.40 6.90
CA ASN A 409 -4.87 -1.86 5.65
C ASN A 409 -5.06 -0.68 4.67
N PRO A 410 -4.39 -0.68 3.51
CA PRO A 410 -4.41 0.46 2.58
C PRO A 410 -5.81 0.79 2.04
N ILE A 411 -6.68 -0.22 1.89
CA ILE A 411 -8.05 0.02 1.39
C ILE A 411 -8.92 0.68 2.49
N GLY A 412 -8.69 0.34 3.77
CA GLY A 412 -9.36 0.95 4.92
C GLY A 412 -8.85 2.36 5.28
N GLN A 413 -7.57 2.64 5.03
CA GLN A 413 -6.95 3.95 5.30
C GLN A 413 -7.47 5.10 4.41
N ALA A 414 -8.17 4.80 3.31
CA ALA A 414 -8.69 5.80 2.39
C ALA A 414 -9.52 6.89 3.09
N LEU A 415 -10.30 6.52 4.11
CA LEU A 415 -11.12 7.46 4.90
C LEU A 415 -10.30 8.30 5.89
N ARG A 416 -9.30 7.70 6.53
CA ARG A 416 -8.54 8.30 7.65
C ARG A 416 -7.43 9.24 7.22
N SER A 417 -6.90 9.07 6.00
CA SER A 417 -5.88 9.96 5.42
C SER A 417 -6.36 11.41 5.24
N SER A 418 -7.67 11.63 5.14
CA SER A 418 -8.28 12.96 5.05
C SER A 418 -8.26 13.73 6.37
N ALA A 419 -8.28 13.04 7.51
CA ALA A 419 -8.32 13.64 8.85
C ALA A 419 -6.93 13.92 9.44
N LEU A 420 -5.89 13.26 8.92
CA LEU A 420 -4.48 13.46 9.32
C LEU A 420 -3.77 14.58 8.54
N ARG A 421 -4.43 15.17 7.53
CA ARG A 421 -3.96 16.38 6.87
C ARG A 421 -4.41 17.60 7.67
N MET A 422 -3.59 17.96 8.67
CA MET A 422 -3.64 19.17 9.49
C MET A 422 -4.84 19.29 10.46
N ARG A 423 -4.69 18.66 11.63
CA ARG A 423 -4.98 19.34 12.90
C ARG A 423 -3.67 19.81 13.50
#